data_AF-A0A0Q3VJL4-F1
#
_entry.id   AF-A0A0Q3VJL4-F1
#
_cell.length_a   1.000
_cell.length_b   1.000
_cell.length_c   1.000
_cell.angle_alpha   90.00
_cell.angle_beta   90.00
_cell.angle_gamma   90.00
#
_symmetry.space_group_name_H-M   'P 1'
#
loop_
_entity.id
_entity.type
_entity.pdbx_description
1 polymer ?
#
loop_
_entity_poly.entity_id
_entity_poly.type
_entity_poly.pdbx_seq_one_letter_code
_entity_poly.pdbx_strand_id
1 'polypeptide(L)'
;MKIVFDSISINSISQNSGVFTGSNIQLNWQSQTKENSALGTVIGDFNHLMNNINVVYDNDLIDMPIITEPSQMNQSNKKKGDGHH
;
A
#
# COMPACT_ATOMS: atom_id res chain seq x y z
N MET A 1 -13.82 -14.96 -33.36
CA MET A 1 -14.52 -15.06 -32.06
C MET A 1 -14.75 -13.65 -31.55
N LYS A 2 -15.97 -13.29 -31.13
CA LYS A 2 -16.38 -11.93 -30.75
C LYS A 2 -16.95 -12.00 -29.33
N ILE A 3 -16.37 -11.24 -28.40
CA ILE A 3 -16.89 -11.09 -27.04
C ILE A 3 -17.58 -9.73 -26.99
N VAL A 4 -18.88 -9.71 -26.67
CA VAL A 4 -19.70 -8.50 -26.55
C VAL A 4 -20.39 -8.54 -25.21
N PHE A 5 -20.18 -7.51 -24.40
CA PHE A 5 -20.90 -7.31 -23.16
C PHE A 5 -22.01 -6.29 -23.40
N ASP A 6 -23.18 -6.50 -22.79
CA ASP A 6 -24.26 -5.51 -22.74
C ASP A 6 -23.89 -4.36 -21.79
N SER A 7 -23.39 -4.69 -20.59
CA SER A 7 -22.74 -3.73 -19.70
C SER A 7 -21.76 -4.40 -18.74
N ILE A 8 -20.82 -3.61 -18.21
CA ILE A 8 -20.00 -3.95 -17.05
C ILE A 8 -20.36 -2.92 -15.98
N SER A 9 -21.05 -3.35 -14.93
CA SER A 9 -21.42 -2.48 -13.81
C SER A 9 -20.53 -2.77 -12.62
N ILE A 10 -19.79 -1.76 -12.17
CA ILE A 10 -18.90 -1.83 -11.01
C ILE A 10 -19.46 -0.87 -9.97
N ASN A 11 -19.88 -1.41 -8.83
CA ASN A 11 -20.44 -0.61 -7.75
C ASN A 11 -19.35 0.05 -6.89
N SER A 12 -18.25 -0.66 -6.66
CA SER A 12 -17.06 -0.13 -5.98
C SER A 12 -15.84 -0.99 -6.32
N ILE A 13 -14.68 -0.34 -6.40
CA ILE A 13 -13.35 -0.94 -6.38
C ILE A 13 -12.49 -0.12 -5.43
N SER A 14 -11.59 -0.77 -4.69
CA SER A 14 -10.77 -0.08 -3.70
C SER A 14 -9.43 -0.75 -3.55
N GLN A 15 -8.38 0.07 -3.52
CA GLN A 15 -6.97 -0.29 -3.34
C GLN A 15 -6.44 -1.35 -4.34
N ASN A 16 -5.34 -1.06 -5.02
CA ASN A 16 -4.63 -2.03 -5.87
C ASN A 16 -5.57 -2.88 -6.79
N SER A 17 -6.54 -2.22 -7.42
CA SER A 17 -7.61 -2.89 -8.16
C SER A 17 -7.52 -2.53 -9.65
N GLY A 18 -8.03 -3.42 -10.50
CA GLY A 18 -8.17 -3.14 -11.93
C GLY A 18 -9.19 -4.06 -12.57
N VAL A 19 -9.82 -3.58 -13.64
CA VAL A 19 -10.83 -4.33 -14.41
C VAL A 19 -10.37 -4.43 -15.86
N PHE A 20 -10.25 -5.65 -16.36
CA PHE A 20 -9.65 -5.93 -17.66
C PHE A 20 -10.57 -6.83 -18.48
N THR A 21 -10.74 -6.51 -19.76
CA THR A 21 -11.63 -7.22 -20.70
C THR A 21 -10.92 -7.41 -22.05
N GLY A 22 -11.22 -8.48 -22.76
CA GLY A 22 -10.51 -8.85 -24.00
C GLY A 22 -9.18 -9.57 -23.74
N SER A 23 -8.27 -9.53 -24.72
CA SER A 23 -6.92 -10.10 -24.58
C SER A 23 -6.00 -9.08 -23.90
N ASN A 24 -5.49 -9.44 -22.72
CA ASN A 24 -4.66 -8.56 -21.89
C ASN A 24 -3.44 -9.31 -21.38
N ILE A 25 -2.32 -8.60 -21.22
CA ILE A 25 -1.14 -9.06 -20.50
C ILE A 25 -0.77 -7.98 -19.50
N GLN A 26 -0.72 -8.33 -18.20
CA GLN A 26 -0.29 -7.42 -17.14
C GLN A 26 1.00 -7.95 -16.54
N LEU A 27 2.10 -7.30 -16.92
CA LEU A 27 3.42 -7.61 -16.39
C LEU A 27 3.81 -6.55 -15.36
N ASN A 28 4.58 -6.98 -14.37
CA ASN A 28 5.21 -6.11 -13.37
C ASN A 28 4.21 -5.26 -12.57
N TRP A 29 3.00 -5.80 -12.34
CA TRP A 29 2.02 -5.18 -11.47
C TRP A 29 2.50 -5.23 -10.02
N GLN A 30 2.77 -4.07 -9.42
CA GLN A 30 3.19 -3.95 -8.03
C GLN A 30 2.46 -2.79 -7.37
N SER A 31 2.01 -3.01 -6.13
CA SER A 31 1.44 -1.97 -5.27
C SER A 31 1.97 -2.15 -3.87
N GLN A 32 2.25 -1.02 -3.21
CA GLN A 32 2.66 -0.97 -1.81
C GLN A 32 1.82 0.09 -1.14
N THR A 33 1.24 -0.28 0.00
CA THR A 33 0.36 0.60 0.75
C THR A 33 0.69 0.42 2.22
N LYS A 34 1.01 1.53 2.89
CA LYS A 34 0.94 1.62 4.34
C LYS A 34 -0.28 2.44 4.68
N GLU A 35 -1.20 1.84 5.42
CA GLU A 35 -2.39 2.50 5.90
C GLU A 35 -2.37 2.52 7.41
N ASN A 36 -2.76 3.64 7.98
CA ASN A 36 -2.83 3.83 9.41
C ASN A 36 -4.14 4.56 9.75
N SER A 37 -5.18 3.76 9.92
CA SER A 37 -6.53 4.24 10.14
C SER A 37 -6.82 4.26 11.64
N ALA A 38 -6.57 5.42 12.24
CA ALA A 38 -6.70 5.67 13.68
C ALA A 38 -8.11 5.33 14.22
N LEU A 39 -9.14 6.03 13.77
CA LEU A 39 -10.54 5.79 14.15
C LEU A 39 -11.31 4.97 13.10
N GLY A 40 -10.84 4.98 11.84
CA GLY A 40 -11.57 4.40 10.73
C GLY A 40 -12.82 5.19 10.38
N THR A 41 -13.88 4.49 9.96
CA THR A 41 -15.09 5.08 9.38
C THR A 41 -16.29 4.97 10.31
N VAL A 42 -17.05 6.06 10.45
CA VAL A 42 -18.32 6.14 11.22
C VAL A 42 -19.44 6.51 10.25
N ILE A 43 -20.40 5.61 10.03
CA ILE A 43 -21.51 5.80 9.08
C ILE A 43 -22.83 5.40 9.75
N GLY A 44 -23.93 6.10 9.43
CA GLY A 44 -25.28 5.88 9.96
C GLY A 44 -25.75 7.03 10.86
N ASP A 45 -26.99 6.93 11.34
CA ASP A 45 -27.62 7.96 12.17
C ASP A 45 -27.42 7.67 13.67
N PHE A 46 -27.44 8.73 14.50
CA PHE A 46 -27.26 8.66 15.96
C PHE A 46 -25.92 8.08 16.44
N ASN A 47 -24.85 8.29 15.68
CA ASN A 47 -23.50 7.92 16.09
C ASN A 47 -22.96 8.88 17.17
N HIS A 48 -22.73 8.37 18.38
CA HIS A 48 -22.14 9.13 19.48
C HIS A 48 -20.74 8.58 19.80
N LEU A 49 -19.73 9.42 19.60
CA LEU A 49 -18.33 9.10 19.86
C LEU A 49 -17.79 10.09 20.89
N MET A 50 -17.52 9.62 22.10
CA MET A 50 -17.03 10.47 23.19
C MET A 50 -15.73 9.91 23.78
N ASN A 51 -14.80 10.80 24.11
CA ASN A 51 -13.52 10.50 24.77
C ASN A 51 -12.56 9.59 23.98
N ASN A 52 -12.70 9.52 22.65
CA ASN A 52 -11.78 8.73 21.82
C ASN A 52 -10.41 9.39 21.74
N ILE A 53 -9.37 8.66 22.13
CA ILE A 53 -7.97 9.05 21.95
C ILE A 53 -7.36 8.02 21.02
N ASN A 54 -6.92 8.45 19.84
CA ASN A 54 -6.21 7.60 18.91
C ASN A 54 -4.75 8.05 18.85
N VAL A 55 -3.84 7.17 19.25
CA VAL A 55 -2.41 7.39 19.14
C VAL A 55 -1.88 6.39 18.15
N VAL A 56 -1.23 6.89 17.10
CA VAL A 56 -0.45 6.02 16.24
C VAL A 56 1.00 6.32 16.51
N TYR A 57 1.66 5.30 17.04
CA TYR A 57 3.08 5.31 17.28
C TYR A 57 3.75 4.41 16.25
N ASP A 58 4.53 5.02 15.36
CA ASP A 58 5.34 4.34 14.36
C ASP A 58 6.80 4.63 14.68
N ASN A 59 7.49 3.64 15.25
CA ASN A 59 8.80 3.83 15.87
C ASN A 59 9.90 3.05 15.14
N ASP A 60 9.88 3.15 13.83
CA ASP A 60 10.90 2.55 12.97
C ASP A 60 11.74 3.66 12.33
N LEU A 61 13.07 3.45 12.21
CA LEU A 61 13.99 4.41 11.56
C LEU A 61 13.68 4.59 10.05
N ILE A 62 12.96 3.65 9.45
CA ILE A 62 12.60 3.61 8.03
C ILE A 62 11.10 3.26 7.93
N ASP A 63 10.30 4.23 7.48
CA ASP A 63 8.86 4.09 7.25
C ASP A 63 8.64 3.30 5.93
N MET A 64 8.29 2.00 6.05
CA MET A 64 7.99 1.06 4.96
C MET A 64 9.03 1.02 3.81
N PRO A 65 10.13 0.25 3.92
CA PRO A 65 11.08 0.10 2.82
C PRO A 65 10.42 -0.59 1.60
N ILE A 66 10.40 0.14 0.48
CA ILE A 66 9.89 -0.32 -0.82
C ILE A 66 10.94 -1.20 -1.49
N ILE A 67 10.65 -2.50 -1.65
CA ILE A 67 11.46 -3.40 -2.48
C ILE A 67 10.77 -3.55 -3.84
N THR A 68 11.27 -2.82 -4.84
CA THR A 68 11.01 -3.08 -6.26
C THR A 68 12.31 -3.65 -6.82
N GLU A 69 12.28 -4.92 -7.28
CA GLU A 69 13.38 -5.75 -7.81
C GLU A 69 14.14 -6.66 -6.81
N PRO A 70 14.51 -7.91 -7.20
CA PRO A 70 15.29 -8.83 -6.39
C PRO A 70 16.80 -8.50 -6.35
N SER A 71 17.17 -7.22 -6.41
CA SER A 71 18.58 -6.84 -6.48
C SER A 71 18.97 -5.80 -5.43
N GLN A 72 20.04 -6.13 -4.70
CA GLN A 72 20.85 -5.28 -3.82
C GLN A 72 20.40 -5.17 -2.34
N MET A 73 20.29 -6.32 -1.66
CA MET A 73 20.77 -6.41 -0.26
C MET A 73 22.29 -6.20 -0.26
N ASN A 74 22.74 -4.95 -0.34
CA ASN A 74 24.14 -4.55 -0.15
C ASN A 74 24.21 -3.08 0.29
N GLN A 75 23.78 -2.80 1.52
CA GLN A 75 24.09 -1.56 2.23
C GLN A 75 24.60 -1.81 3.66
N SER A 76 25.45 -2.82 3.83
CA SER A 76 26.36 -2.89 4.97
C SER A 76 27.79 -2.86 4.44
N ASN A 77 28.30 -1.67 4.09
CA ASN A 77 29.73 -1.32 4.14
C ASN A 77 29.99 0.10 3.60
N LYS A 78 29.80 1.12 4.46
CA LYS A 78 30.63 2.36 4.43
C LYS A 78 30.36 3.27 5.64
N LYS A 79 31.23 3.15 6.66
CA LYS A 79 31.67 4.12 7.70
C LYS A 79 32.25 3.26 8.84
N LYS A 80 33.53 3.27 9.23
CA LYS A 80 34.71 4.11 8.96
C LYS A 80 35.93 3.18 9.12
N GLY A 81 36.82 3.15 8.13
CA GLY A 81 38.25 3.03 8.41
C GLY A 81 38.80 4.43 8.70
N ASP A 82 40.05 4.49 9.17
CA ASP A 82 40.82 5.65 9.67
C ASP A 82 40.61 5.83 11.20
N GLY A 83 41.53 5.45 12.10
CA GLY A 83 42.95 5.16 12.01
C GLY A 83 43.67 5.91 13.15
N HIS A 84 44.58 5.22 13.82
CA HIS A 84 45.75 5.73 14.58
C HIS A 84 45.64 6.08 16.08
N HIS A 85 46.45 5.30 16.82
CA HIS A 85 47.10 5.47 18.14
C HIS A 85 46.36 4.95 19.37
#